data_AF-A0A7C7YWH6-F1
#
_entry.id   AF-A0A7C7YWH6-F1
#
_cell.length_a   1.000
_cell.length_b   1.000
_cell.length_c   1.000
_cell.angle_alpha   90.00
_cell.angle_beta   90.00
_cell.angle_gamma   90.00
#
_symmetry.space_group_name_H-M   'P 1'
#
loop_
_entity.id
_entity.type
_entity.pdbx_description
1 polymer ?
#
loop_
_entity_poly.entity_id
_entity_poly.type
_entity_poly.pdbx_seq_one_letter_code
_entity_poly.pdbx_strand_id
1 'polypeptide(L)'
;MKRRISQAAWGCLIVLSGAAQADIRWTGAVDKDIFREANWDLSASTVTAVNPNQTINDNIVITGGSVEIPDLPGQVRFQVGDGFTLTLDQSTLTALGDDGVGGISGTSAGPWVILAGGAEFDPQFITNGVRLLFGPLCSADFGGGANPINLSKMKLTPSAVLAFKNETVADYIAEHLFKTSVDSAPAQVGVNVQVLSDGGTGCVVSVITPYPNSCQGTIVACPCGNGNDGSNGPAGCANSAHSGGVSLSAGGSSSVSNADLMLYASGLVPGRMGVFFQGDLALGGGAGLPFGDGLRCVGSGVVRLSAVMANAGGLSATTVNIPVGGSIQPGNLKRYQLWYSDGPGAPCGSGFNLSNAIEVTWGP
;
A
#
# COMPACT_ATOMS: atom_id res chain seq x y z
N MET A 1 -21.16 -32.89 24.81
CA MET A 1 -21.20 -32.10 23.56
C MET A 1 -21.01 -30.63 23.90
N LYS A 2 -19.79 -30.11 23.84
CA LYS A 2 -19.50 -28.66 23.94
C LYS A 2 -19.31 -28.14 22.52
N ARG A 3 -20.29 -27.43 21.97
CA ARG A 3 -20.15 -26.75 20.67
C ARG A 3 -19.23 -25.55 20.86
N ARG A 4 -18.03 -25.61 20.28
CA ARG A 4 -17.15 -24.45 20.11
C ARG A 4 -17.78 -23.53 19.06
N ILE A 5 -18.08 -22.30 19.45
CA ILE A 5 -18.44 -21.21 18.55
C ILE A 5 -17.14 -20.79 17.85
N SER A 6 -17.08 -20.98 16.54
CA SER A 6 -15.99 -20.48 15.70
C SER A 6 -16.03 -18.96 15.67
N GLN A 7 -14.94 -18.31 16.08
CA GLN A 7 -14.69 -16.89 15.84
C GLN A 7 -14.56 -16.68 14.33
N ALA A 8 -15.59 -16.12 13.70
CA ALA A 8 -15.48 -15.54 12.37
C ALA A 8 -14.62 -14.29 12.50
N ALA A 9 -13.54 -14.19 11.72
CA ALA A 9 -12.78 -12.97 11.55
C ALA A 9 -13.71 -11.93 10.90
N TRP A 10 -14.08 -10.90 11.67
CA TRP A 10 -14.81 -9.75 11.15
C TRP A 10 -13.85 -8.94 10.29
N GLY A 11 -13.93 -9.11 8.97
CA GLY A 11 -13.48 -8.07 8.05
C GLY A 11 -14.31 -6.83 8.34
N CYS A 12 -13.69 -5.81 8.94
CA CYS A 12 -14.29 -4.51 9.16
C CYS A 12 -14.39 -3.79 7.81
N LEU A 13 -15.37 -4.19 7.00
CA LEU A 13 -15.93 -3.33 5.98
C LEU A 13 -16.68 -2.25 6.76
N ILE A 14 -16.14 -1.04 6.80
CA ILE A 14 -16.90 0.11 7.28
C ILE A 14 -18.01 0.32 6.24
N VAL A 15 -19.14 -0.37 6.45
CA VAL A 15 -20.41 0.07 5.89
C VAL A 15 -20.79 1.28 6.73
N LEU A 16 -20.52 2.48 6.21
CA LEU A 16 -21.16 3.69 6.70
C LEU A 16 -22.66 3.48 6.56
N SER A 17 -23.31 3.05 7.65
CA SER A 17 -24.76 2.98 7.76
C SER A 17 -25.30 4.39 7.57
N GLY A 18 -26.03 4.61 6.48
CA GLY A 18 -26.39 5.95 6.01
C GLY A 18 -27.21 6.78 7.00
N ALA A 19 -26.87 8.07 7.08
CA ALA A 19 -27.86 9.09 6.83
C ALA A 19 -27.85 9.36 5.32
N ALA A 20 -28.94 9.07 4.63
CA ALA A 20 -29.06 9.39 3.21
C ALA A 20 -29.26 10.91 3.05
N GLN A 21 -28.30 11.51 2.32
CA GLN A 21 -28.38 12.77 1.56
C GLN A 21 -28.27 14.12 2.30
N ALA A 22 -27.01 14.57 2.42
CA ALA A 22 -26.55 15.88 1.96
C ALA A 22 -25.07 15.73 1.55
N ASP A 23 -24.74 16.06 0.30
CA ASP A 23 -23.36 16.04 -0.22
C ASP A 23 -23.16 17.32 -1.05
N ILE A 24 -22.12 18.07 -0.70
CA ILE A 24 -21.58 19.15 -1.54
C ILE A 24 -20.74 18.49 -2.62
N ARG A 25 -21.02 18.79 -3.89
CA ARG A 25 -20.33 18.13 -5.01
C ARG A 25 -19.54 19.09 -5.84
N TRP A 26 -18.29 18.74 -6.11
CA TRP A 26 -17.47 19.47 -7.06
C TRP A 26 -18.03 19.28 -8.47
N THR A 27 -18.23 20.40 -9.17
CA THR A 27 -18.62 20.42 -10.58
C THR A 27 -17.50 20.95 -11.47
N GLY A 28 -16.61 21.79 -10.93
CA GLY A 28 -15.53 22.43 -11.69
C GLY A 28 -16.04 23.27 -12.87
N ALA A 29 -17.24 23.84 -12.74
CA ALA A 29 -17.96 24.46 -13.85
C ALA A 29 -17.28 25.73 -14.41
N VAL A 30 -16.45 26.40 -13.61
CA VAL A 30 -15.81 27.67 -13.98
C VAL A 30 -14.30 27.53 -14.09
N ASP A 31 -13.67 27.07 -13.02
CA ASP A 31 -12.22 26.90 -12.93
C ASP A 31 -11.89 25.87 -11.83
N LYS A 32 -10.64 25.85 -11.37
CA LYS A 32 -10.17 24.92 -10.35
C LYS A 32 -10.18 25.48 -8.93
N ASP A 33 -10.55 26.74 -8.74
CA ASP A 33 -10.51 27.40 -7.43
C ASP A 33 -11.54 26.74 -6.49
N ILE A 34 -11.03 26.13 -5.41
CA ILE A 34 -11.85 25.42 -4.43
C ILE A 34 -12.80 26.36 -3.67
N PHE A 35 -12.50 27.65 -3.60
CA PHE A 35 -13.30 28.65 -2.88
C PHE A 35 -14.26 29.41 -3.80
N ARG A 36 -14.38 29.00 -5.06
CA ARG A 36 -15.37 29.54 -5.97
C ARG A 36 -16.67 28.76 -5.85
N GLU A 37 -17.71 29.39 -5.27
CA GLU A 37 -19.02 28.75 -5.07
C GLU A 37 -19.63 28.20 -6.37
N ALA A 38 -19.37 28.85 -7.51
CA ALA A 38 -19.88 28.40 -8.81
C ALA A 38 -19.31 27.04 -9.25
N ASN A 39 -18.24 26.56 -8.63
CA ASN A 39 -17.70 25.22 -8.88
C ASN A 39 -18.36 24.14 -8.02
N TRP A 40 -19.31 24.49 -7.14
CA TRP A 40 -19.97 23.58 -6.22
C TRP A 40 -21.48 23.44 -6.50
N ASP A 41 -21.97 22.20 -6.50
CA ASP A 41 -23.39 21.93 -6.31
C ASP A 41 -23.68 21.83 -4.80
N LEU A 42 -24.34 22.86 -4.28
CA LEU A 42 -24.77 22.97 -2.89
C LEU A 42 -26.26 22.64 -2.72
N SER A 43 -26.98 22.23 -3.78
CA SER A 43 -28.45 22.09 -3.75
C SER A 43 -28.95 21.04 -2.76
N ALA A 44 -28.10 20.08 -2.40
CA ALA A 44 -28.37 19.05 -1.41
C ALA A 44 -27.85 19.41 0.00
N SER A 45 -27.26 20.58 0.20
CA SER A 45 -26.59 20.98 1.45
C SER A 45 -27.27 22.18 2.13
N THR A 46 -27.05 22.33 3.43
CA THR A 46 -27.37 23.57 4.16
C THR A 46 -26.24 24.61 4.11
N VAL A 47 -25.07 24.22 3.61
CA VAL A 47 -23.93 25.11 3.38
C VAL A 47 -24.24 26.02 2.19
N THR A 48 -24.02 27.33 2.37
CA THR A 48 -24.35 28.35 1.38
C THR A 48 -23.12 29.04 0.77
N ALA A 49 -21.94 28.80 1.33
CA ALA A 49 -20.68 29.36 0.86
C ALA A 49 -19.51 28.44 1.24
N VAL A 50 -18.45 28.48 0.44
CA VAL A 50 -17.25 27.66 0.62
C VAL A 50 -16.05 28.60 0.68
N ASN A 51 -15.70 29.05 1.89
CA ASN A 51 -14.66 30.06 2.09
C ASN A 51 -13.43 29.52 2.85
N PRO A 52 -12.26 30.17 2.70
CA PRO A 52 -11.08 29.87 3.49
C PRO A 52 -11.36 29.98 5.00
N ASN A 53 -10.88 29.01 5.78
CA ASN A 53 -11.04 28.94 7.24
C ASN A 53 -12.50 28.92 7.76
N GLN A 54 -13.49 28.77 6.89
CA GLN A 54 -14.90 28.65 7.27
C GLN A 54 -15.28 27.17 7.36
N THR A 55 -15.90 26.76 8.48
CA THR A 55 -16.32 25.37 8.65
C THR A 55 -17.43 24.98 7.68
N ILE A 56 -17.15 23.96 6.88
CA ILE A 56 -18.15 23.27 6.05
C ILE A 56 -18.72 22.11 6.87
N ASN A 57 -19.96 22.26 7.34
CA ASN A 57 -20.66 21.23 8.14
C ASN A 57 -21.49 20.31 7.25
N ASP A 58 -20.84 19.72 6.25
CA ASP A 58 -21.45 18.72 5.37
C ASP A 58 -20.38 17.82 4.74
N ASN A 59 -20.82 16.70 4.17
CA ASN A 59 -19.94 15.85 3.37
C ASN A 59 -19.64 16.50 2.03
N ILE A 60 -18.40 16.35 1.57
CA ILE A 60 -17.88 16.96 0.35
C ILE A 60 -17.36 15.83 -0.53
N VAL A 61 -17.77 15.82 -1.80
CA VAL A 61 -17.36 14.81 -2.78
C VAL A 61 -16.79 15.48 -4.01
N ILE A 62 -15.59 15.07 -4.38
CA ILE A 62 -14.90 15.46 -5.62
C ILE A 62 -14.64 14.17 -6.39
N THR A 63 -15.21 14.05 -7.59
CA THR A 63 -15.06 12.87 -8.44
C THR A 63 -14.58 13.28 -9.83
N GLY A 64 -13.47 12.70 -10.30
CA GLY A 64 -12.89 13.05 -11.60
C GLY A 64 -12.41 14.51 -11.72
N GLY A 65 -12.23 15.22 -10.60
CA GLY A 65 -11.96 16.65 -10.57
C GLY A 65 -10.48 16.99 -10.44
N SER A 66 -10.09 18.18 -10.91
CA SER A 66 -8.81 18.81 -10.56
C SER A 66 -9.11 20.11 -9.83
N VAL A 67 -8.65 20.22 -8.60
CA VAL A 67 -9.04 21.26 -7.65
C VAL A 67 -7.80 21.88 -7.05
N GLU A 68 -7.82 23.20 -6.93
CA GLU A 68 -6.69 24.00 -6.45
C GLU A 68 -7.14 24.80 -5.23
N ILE A 69 -6.38 24.71 -4.14
CA ILE A 69 -6.41 25.71 -3.08
C ILE A 69 -5.51 26.85 -3.58
N PRO A 70 -6.08 28.02 -3.95
CA PRO A 70 -5.30 29.13 -4.47
C PRO A 70 -4.31 29.63 -3.42
N ASP A 71 -3.21 30.25 -3.86
CA ASP A 71 -2.25 30.92 -2.98
C ASP A 71 -2.89 32.19 -2.39
N LEU A 72 -3.33 32.11 -1.13
CA LEU A 72 -4.04 33.18 -0.45
C LEU A 72 -3.12 33.97 0.50
N PRO A 73 -3.46 35.23 0.82
CA PRO A 73 -2.68 36.00 1.78
C PRO A 73 -2.66 35.36 3.17
N GLY A 74 -1.51 34.80 3.52
CA GLY A 74 -1.29 34.12 4.78
C GLY A 74 -1.87 32.70 4.78
N GLN A 75 -1.35 31.88 5.68
CA GLN A 75 -1.72 30.47 5.73
C GLN A 75 -3.18 30.25 6.15
N VAL A 76 -3.97 29.67 5.25
CA VAL A 76 -5.37 29.30 5.43
C VAL A 76 -5.59 27.80 5.23
N ARG A 77 -6.83 27.35 5.48
CA ARG A 77 -7.23 25.96 5.21
C ARG A 77 -8.61 25.85 4.60
N PHE A 78 -8.77 24.84 3.75
CA PHE A 78 -10.07 24.28 3.42
C PHE A 78 -10.60 23.52 4.65
N GLN A 79 -11.62 24.07 5.32
CA GLN A 79 -12.03 23.62 6.65
C GLN A 79 -13.30 22.77 6.63
N VAL A 80 -13.18 21.52 7.05
CA VAL A 80 -14.31 20.57 7.13
C VAL A 80 -14.69 20.33 8.59
N GLY A 81 -15.99 20.29 8.87
CA GLY A 81 -16.52 20.10 10.21
C GLY A 81 -16.24 18.73 10.79
N ASP A 82 -16.30 18.64 12.12
CA ASP A 82 -16.08 17.40 12.85
C ASP A 82 -17.09 16.31 12.44
N GLY A 83 -16.59 15.11 12.15
CA GLY A 83 -17.42 13.97 11.76
C GLY A 83 -17.90 13.97 10.30
N PHE A 84 -17.63 15.04 9.55
CA PHE A 84 -17.88 15.10 8.10
C PHE A 84 -16.69 14.60 7.29
N THR A 85 -16.92 14.41 5.99
CA THR A 85 -15.94 13.83 5.06
C THR A 85 -15.59 14.79 3.93
N LEU A 86 -14.33 14.81 3.52
CA LEU A 86 -13.87 15.23 2.21
C LEU A 86 -13.44 13.99 1.44
N THR A 87 -14.18 13.63 0.40
CA THR A 87 -13.87 12.47 -0.45
C THR A 87 -13.31 12.93 -1.78
N LEU A 88 -12.12 12.45 -2.12
CA LEU A 88 -11.50 12.59 -3.43
C LEU A 88 -11.52 11.23 -4.12
N ASP A 89 -12.24 11.09 -5.23
CA ASP A 89 -12.28 9.86 -6.03
C ASP A 89 -11.81 10.17 -7.45
N GLN A 90 -10.75 9.50 -7.92
CA GLN A 90 -10.13 9.78 -9.22
C GLN A 90 -9.87 11.29 -9.44
N SER A 91 -9.48 11.99 -8.37
CA SER A 91 -9.40 13.45 -8.35
C SER A 91 -8.04 13.91 -7.84
N THR A 92 -7.69 15.15 -8.20
CA THR A 92 -6.48 15.84 -7.71
C THR A 92 -6.90 17.05 -6.88
N LEU A 93 -6.29 17.23 -5.71
CA LEU A 93 -6.36 18.47 -4.94
C LEU A 93 -4.95 18.96 -4.68
N THR A 94 -4.64 20.18 -5.11
CA THR A 94 -3.29 20.76 -4.98
C THR A 94 -3.37 22.12 -4.30
N ALA A 95 -2.51 22.37 -3.31
CA ALA A 95 -2.28 23.71 -2.81
C ALA A 95 -1.24 24.42 -3.68
N LEU A 96 -1.58 25.62 -4.16
CA LEU A 96 -0.67 26.43 -4.98
C LEU A 96 0.31 27.26 -4.14
N GLY A 97 0.01 27.45 -2.85
CA GLY A 97 0.80 28.20 -1.87
C GLY A 97 1.06 27.38 -0.60
N ASP A 98 1.12 28.06 0.54
CA ASP A 98 1.42 27.44 1.83
C ASP A 98 0.19 26.95 2.61
N ASP A 99 -0.91 26.68 1.89
CA ASP A 99 -2.23 26.37 2.42
C ASP A 99 -2.54 24.87 2.54
N GLY A 100 -3.54 24.54 3.37
CA GLY A 100 -3.82 23.15 3.71
C GLY A 100 -5.30 22.77 3.83
N VAL A 101 -5.53 21.58 4.37
CA VAL A 101 -6.86 21.09 4.73
C VAL A 101 -6.91 20.89 6.24
N GLY A 102 -8.02 21.24 6.89
CA GLY A 102 -8.07 21.09 8.33
C GLY A 102 -9.46 20.94 8.91
N GLY A 103 -9.49 20.48 10.16
CA GLY A 103 -10.69 20.50 10.98
C GLY A 103 -10.88 21.80 11.75
N ILE A 104 -11.90 21.77 12.61
CA ILE A 104 -12.20 22.85 13.55
C ILE A 104 -11.08 22.95 14.58
N SER A 105 -10.58 24.17 14.84
CA SER A 105 -9.56 24.38 15.86
C SER A 105 -10.08 24.05 17.26
N GLY A 106 -9.27 23.37 18.07
CA GLY A 106 -9.57 23.06 19.47
C GLY A 106 -10.43 21.81 19.71
N THR A 107 -10.74 21.04 18.66
CA THR A 107 -11.44 19.75 18.78
C THR A 107 -10.51 18.58 18.48
N SER A 108 -10.88 17.38 18.94
CA SER A 108 -10.15 16.13 18.66
C SER A 108 -10.93 15.14 17.79
N ALA A 109 -12.15 15.50 17.40
CA ALA A 109 -12.97 14.69 16.51
C ALA A 109 -12.46 14.81 15.07
N GLY A 110 -12.38 16.03 14.54
CA GLY A 110 -11.85 16.34 13.21
C GLY A 110 -12.63 15.71 12.05
N PRO A 111 -12.33 16.12 10.80
CA PRO A 111 -12.92 15.53 9.61
C PRO A 111 -12.15 14.29 9.14
N TRP A 112 -12.79 13.51 8.29
CA TRP A 112 -12.12 12.48 7.50
C TRP A 112 -11.78 13.03 6.11
N VAL A 113 -10.57 12.80 5.64
CA VAL A 113 -10.20 12.98 4.23
C VAL A 113 -10.01 11.59 3.65
N ILE A 114 -10.77 11.25 2.62
CA ILE A 114 -10.82 9.91 2.02
C ILE A 114 -10.33 10.02 0.58
N LEU A 115 -9.25 9.31 0.27
CA LEU A 115 -8.71 9.20 -1.08
C LEU A 115 -9.17 7.87 -1.70
N ALA A 116 -9.68 7.91 -2.93
CA ALA A 116 -10.17 6.76 -3.65
C ALA A 116 -9.84 6.85 -5.15
N GLY A 117 -9.88 5.71 -5.84
CA GLY A 117 -9.75 5.66 -7.30
C GLY A 117 -8.42 6.20 -7.83
N GLY A 118 -7.33 6.12 -7.07
CA GLY A 118 -6.04 6.71 -7.46
C GLY A 118 -6.00 8.23 -7.35
N ALA A 119 -6.76 8.82 -6.42
CA ALA A 119 -6.71 10.25 -6.14
C ALA A 119 -5.32 10.70 -5.64
N GLU A 120 -4.98 11.93 -5.98
CA GLU A 120 -3.74 12.61 -5.58
C GLU A 120 -4.09 13.80 -4.68
N PHE A 121 -3.40 13.92 -3.55
CA PHE A 121 -3.71 14.90 -2.51
C PHE A 121 -2.46 15.66 -2.07
N ASP A 122 -2.30 16.88 -2.56
CA ASP A 122 -1.05 17.64 -2.47
C ASP A 122 -1.23 18.99 -1.74
N PRO A 123 -1.66 18.99 -0.46
CA PRO A 123 -1.71 20.22 0.33
C PRO A 123 -0.31 20.60 0.86
N GLN A 124 -0.17 21.82 1.37
CA GLN A 124 0.99 22.14 2.19
C GLN A 124 0.95 21.39 3.52
N PHE A 125 -0.22 21.29 4.16
CA PHE A 125 -0.39 20.62 5.45
C PHE A 125 -1.81 20.06 5.63
N ILE A 126 -1.94 19.14 6.58
CA ILE A 126 -3.20 18.83 7.25
C ILE A 126 -3.15 19.19 8.73
N THR A 127 -4.24 19.74 9.27
CA THR A 127 -4.28 20.19 10.66
C THR A 127 -5.59 19.91 11.40
N ASN A 128 -5.59 20.08 12.72
CA ASN A 128 -6.79 20.07 13.57
C ASN A 128 -7.64 18.80 13.45
N GLY A 129 -7.04 17.64 13.73
CA GLY A 129 -7.77 16.39 13.87
C GLY A 129 -8.11 15.68 12.57
N VAL A 130 -7.58 16.12 11.42
CA VAL A 130 -7.77 15.44 10.13
C VAL A 130 -7.34 13.98 10.24
N ARG A 131 -8.19 13.09 9.74
CA ARG A 131 -7.91 11.67 9.57
C ARG A 131 -7.85 11.36 8.09
N LEU A 132 -6.65 11.30 7.55
CA LEU A 132 -6.42 10.99 6.14
C LEU A 132 -6.42 9.48 5.92
N LEU A 133 -7.29 8.99 5.04
CA LEU A 133 -7.43 7.58 4.68
C LEU A 133 -7.11 7.38 3.20
N PHE A 134 -6.12 6.54 2.91
CA PHE A 134 -5.72 6.22 1.56
C PHE A 134 -6.49 5.00 1.05
N GLY A 135 -7.12 5.13 -0.12
CA GLY A 135 -7.51 4.00 -0.94
C GLY A 135 -6.32 3.41 -1.70
N PRO A 136 -6.50 2.25 -2.36
CA PRO A 136 -5.47 1.67 -3.21
C PRO A 136 -5.00 2.66 -4.29
N LEU A 137 -3.70 2.66 -4.58
CA LEU A 137 -3.05 3.49 -5.60
C LEU A 137 -3.18 5.01 -5.41
N CYS A 138 -3.71 5.48 -4.28
CA CYS A 138 -3.79 6.90 -3.98
C CYS A 138 -2.46 7.42 -3.46
N SER A 139 -2.19 8.70 -3.71
CA SER A 139 -0.99 9.39 -3.24
C SER A 139 -1.33 10.65 -2.45
N ALA A 140 -0.39 11.08 -1.61
CA ALA A 140 -0.42 12.42 -1.04
C ALA A 140 0.98 12.99 -0.92
N ASP A 141 1.16 14.24 -1.33
CA ASP A 141 2.43 14.94 -1.26
C ASP A 141 2.33 16.20 -0.40
N PHE A 142 2.90 16.16 0.80
CA PHE A 142 2.91 17.29 1.70
C PHE A 142 4.04 18.26 1.35
N GLY A 143 3.67 19.51 1.04
CA GLY A 143 4.62 20.57 0.73
C GLY A 143 5.24 21.26 1.96
N GLY A 144 4.60 21.20 3.13
CA GLY A 144 5.06 21.86 4.35
C GLY A 144 6.29 21.24 4.98
N GLY A 145 7.09 22.05 5.66
CA GLY A 145 8.16 21.60 6.55
C GLY A 145 7.76 21.72 8.04
N ALA A 146 8.63 21.22 8.92
CA ALA A 146 8.50 21.08 10.36
C ALA A 146 7.29 20.27 10.90
N ASN A 147 6.06 20.50 10.44
CA ASN A 147 4.92 19.71 10.93
C ASN A 147 3.70 19.69 10.00
N PRO A 148 3.84 19.23 8.75
CA PRO A 148 2.73 19.14 7.79
C PRO A 148 1.59 18.23 8.24
N ILE A 149 1.82 17.27 9.14
CA ILE A 149 0.76 16.46 9.77
C ILE A 149 0.50 16.97 11.20
N ASN A 150 -0.05 18.17 11.32
CA ASN A 150 -0.25 18.83 12.61
C ASN A 150 -1.54 18.34 13.30
N LEU A 151 -1.47 17.86 14.54
CA LEU A 151 -2.64 17.37 15.30
C LEU A 151 -3.53 16.37 14.53
N SER A 152 -2.95 15.69 13.54
CA SER A 152 -3.66 14.89 12.55
C SER A 152 -3.02 13.51 12.45
N LYS A 153 -3.71 12.58 11.79
CA LYS A 153 -3.24 11.21 11.60
C LYS A 153 -3.53 10.74 10.19
N MET A 154 -2.77 9.76 9.74
CA MET A 154 -2.98 9.15 8.43
C MET A 154 -2.92 7.63 8.51
N LYS A 155 -3.76 7.01 7.68
CA LYS A 155 -3.87 5.56 7.52
C LYS A 155 -3.61 5.20 6.07
N LEU A 156 -2.47 4.59 5.83
CA LEU A 156 -2.05 4.06 4.55
C LEU A 156 -2.69 2.70 4.30
N THR A 157 -2.97 2.40 3.04
CA THR A 157 -3.32 1.05 2.56
C THR A 157 -2.19 0.48 1.71
N PRO A 158 -2.18 -0.84 1.44
CA PRO A 158 -1.29 -1.43 0.46
C PRO A 158 -1.28 -0.66 -0.86
N SER A 159 -0.09 -0.29 -1.35
CA SER A 159 0.13 0.53 -2.56
C SER A 159 -0.13 2.04 -2.43
N ALA A 160 -0.45 2.55 -1.23
CA ALA A 160 -0.44 3.98 -0.99
C ALA A 160 1.00 4.53 -1.03
N VAL A 161 1.16 5.70 -1.63
CA VAL A 161 2.43 6.44 -1.66
C VAL A 161 2.23 7.77 -0.95
N LEU A 162 3.19 8.14 -0.12
CA LEU A 162 3.14 9.37 0.64
C LEU A 162 4.48 10.07 0.48
N ALA A 163 4.50 11.36 0.16
CA ALA A 163 5.72 12.14 0.09
C ALA A 163 5.67 13.35 1.03
N PHE A 164 6.85 13.76 1.47
CA PHE A 164 7.08 15.02 2.17
C PHE A 164 8.18 15.75 1.44
N LYS A 165 7.84 16.87 0.79
CA LYS A 165 8.76 17.61 -0.09
C LYS A 165 9.83 18.36 0.70
N ASN A 166 9.53 18.73 1.95
CA ASN A 166 10.38 19.54 2.81
C ASN A 166 10.62 18.91 4.19
N GLU A 167 10.50 17.59 4.31
CA GLU A 167 10.90 16.82 5.50
C GLU A 167 11.90 15.75 5.11
N THR A 168 13.06 15.74 5.75
CA THR A 168 14.03 14.67 5.52
C THR A 168 13.52 13.34 6.09
N VAL A 169 14.20 12.24 5.75
CA VAL A 169 13.92 10.92 6.36
C VAL A 169 13.95 10.98 7.90
N ALA A 170 14.89 11.76 8.47
CA ALA A 170 15.03 11.90 9.91
C ALA A 170 13.84 12.67 10.52
N ASP A 171 13.42 13.75 9.87
CA ASP A 171 12.31 14.59 10.32
C ASP A 171 11.00 13.79 10.31
N TYR A 172 10.71 13.08 9.20
CA TYR A 172 9.56 12.19 9.12
C TYR A 172 9.54 11.15 10.25
N ILE A 173 10.67 10.49 10.51
CA ILE A 173 10.76 9.47 11.58
C ILE A 173 10.48 10.09 12.95
N ALA A 174 11.04 11.27 13.22
CA ALA A 174 10.89 11.95 14.50
C ALA A 174 9.46 12.48 14.72
N GLU A 175 8.83 13.01 13.67
CA GLU A 175 7.65 13.88 13.81
C GLU A 175 6.37 13.28 13.25
N HIS A 176 6.45 12.28 12.37
CA HIS A 176 5.30 11.79 11.58
C HIS A 176 5.09 10.28 11.67
N LEU A 177 6.13 9.49 11.93
CA LEU A 177 6.00 8.03 11.99
C LEU A 177 4.92 7.58 13.00
N PHE A 178 4.87 8.20 14.18
CA PHE A 178 3.87 7.88 15.21
C PHE A 178 2.44 8.36 14.88
N LYS A 179 2.29 9.21 13.85
CA LYS A 179 0.99 9.68 13.32
C LYS A 179 0.49 8.79 12.17
N THR A 180 1.30 7.82 11.76
CA THR A 180 1.08 6.96 10.61
C THR A 180 0.69 5.56 11.06
N SER A 181 -0.29 4.97 10.39
CA SER A 181 -0.60 3.55 10.48
C SER A 181 -0.72 2.93 9.09
N VAL A 182 -0.39 1.65 8.97
CA VAL A 182 -0.69 0.83 7.80
C VAL A 182 -1.84 -0.09 8.17
N ASP A 183 -2.96 0.03 7.48
CA ASP A 183 -4.21 -0.63 7.84
C ASP A 183 -4.60 -0.37 9.31
N SER A 184 -4.51 -1.36 10.19
CA SER A 184 -4.77 -1.23 11.63
C SER A 184 -3.51 -1.22 12.50
N ALA A 185 -2.33 -1.35 11.91
CA ALA A 185 -1.06 -1.44 12.63
C ALA A 185 -0.33 -0.08 12.63
N PRO A 186 0.28 0.34 13.75
CA PRO A 186 1.19 1.49 13.76
C PRO A 186 2.32 1.32 12.73
N ALA A 187 2.73 2.41 12.10
CA ALA A 187 3.84 2.38 11.15
C ALA A 187 5.17 2.11 11.87
N GLN A 188 6.00 1.26 11.25
CA GLN A 188 7.31 0.84 11.70
C GLN A 188 8.23 0.75 10.48
N VAL A 189 9.28 1.58 10.48
CA VAL A 189 10.26 1.63 9.39
C VAL A 189 10.95 0.28 9.26
N GLY A 190 11.04 -0.22 8.03
CA GLY A 190 11.62 -1.52 7.71
C GLY A 190 10.73 -2.73 8.04
N VAL A 191 9.53 -2.51 8.61
CA VAL A 191 8.57 -3.58 8.92
C VAL A 191 7.36 -3.48 8.00
N ASN A 192 6.61 -2.37 8.07
CA ASN A 192 5.40 -2.14 7.26
C ASN A 192 5.45 -0.82 6.48
N VAL A 193 6.47 0.03 6.68
CA VAL A 193 6.74 1.19 5.83
C VAL A 193 8.23 1.29 5.52
N GLN A 194 8.55 1.76 4.33
CA GLN A 194 9.88 2.17 3.93
C GLN A 194 9.88 3.68 3.77
N VAL A 195 10.93 4.33 4.28
CA VAL A 195 11.13 5.78 4.17
C VAL A 195 12.46 6.00 3.48
N LEU A 196 12.42 6.63 2.30
CA LEU A 196 13.60 6.90 1.48
C LEU A 196 13.72 8.40 1.25
N SER A 197 14.95 8.88 1.07
CA SER A 197 15.16 10.24 0.57
C SER A 197 14.64 10.35 -0.86
N ASP A 198 14.07 11.49 -1.20
CA ASP A 198 13.69 11.84 -2.57
C ASP A 198 14.88 12.35 -3.43
N GLY A 199 16.09 12.40 -2.85
CA GLY A 199 17.29 12.97 -3.47
C GLY A 199 17.46 14.48 -3.24
N GLY A 200 16.49 15.12 -2.58
CA GLY A 200 16.50 16.53 -2.18
C GLY A 200 16.37 16.70 -0.67
N THR A 201 15.55 17.66 -0.25
CA THR A 201 15.24 17.96 1.15
C THR A 201 14.10 17.13 1.71
N GLY A 202 13.51 16.26 0.89
CA GLY A 202 12.30 15.52 1.21
C GLY A 202 12.53 14.03 1.43
N CYS A 203 11.41 13.33 1.60
CA CYS A 203 11.35 11.89 1.66
C CYS A 203 10.07 11.33 1.05
N VAL A 204 10.15 10.06 0.63
CA VAL A 204 9.03 9.26 0.17
C VAL A 204 8.83 8.09 1.13
N VAL A 205 7.59 7.93 1.56
CA VAL A 205 7.11 6.85 2.40
C VAL A 205 6.26 5.92 1.53
N SER A 206 6.70 4.68 1.42
CA SER A 206 5.92 3.62 0.78
C SER A 206 5.51 2.59 1.81
N VAL A 207 4.32 2.03 1.66
CA VAL A 207 3.91 0.88 2.45
C VAL A 207 4.77 -0.31 2.02
N ILE A 208 5.56 -0.85 2.96
CA ILE A 208 6.06 -2.20 2.82
C ILE A 208 4.83 -3.04 3.01
N THR A 209 4.23 -3.45 1.91
CA THR A 209 3.19 -4.47 1.98
C THR A 209 3.91 -5.73 2.46
N PRO A 210 3.64 -6.26 3.68
CA PRO A 210 3.79 -7.68 3.82
C PRO A 210 2.87 -8.22 2.74
N TYR A 211 3.46 -8.82 1.71
CA TYR A 211 2.70 -9.30 0.57
C TYR A 211 1.40 -9.92 1.02
N PRO A 212 0.26 -9.70 0.33
CA PRO A 212 -0.65 -10.81 0.18
C PRO A 212 0.21 -11.87 -0.47
N ASN A 213 0.70 -12.71 0.40
CA ASN A 213 1.53 -13.86 0.22
C ASN A 213 0.70 -14.77 -0.66
N SER A 214 0.84 -14.46 -1.95
CA SER A 214 0.17 -15.12 -3.03
C SER A 214 0.73 -16.53 -3.07
N CYS A 215 -0.12 -17.54 -3.27
CA CYS A 215 0.26 -18.95 -3.22
C CYS A 215 0.56 -19.51 -1.82
N GLN A 216 -0.14 -19.04 -0.79
CA GLN A 216 -0.08 -19.63 0.57
C GLN A 216 -0.76 -20.98 0.74
N GLY A 217 -1.38 -21.55 -0.30
CA GLY A 217 -2.09 -22.84 -0.19
C GLY A 217 -3.38 -22.83 0.65
N THR A 218 -3.78 -21.67 1.20
CA THR A 218 -4.94 -21.49 2.08
C THR A 218 -6.19 -21.00 1.34
N ILE A 219 -6.03 -20.29 0.22
CA ILE A 219 -7.15 -19.78 -0.62
C ILE A 219 -7.43 -20.73 -1.79
N VAL A 220 -6.40 -21.06 -2.57
CA VAL A 220 -6.43 -22.17 -3.52
C VAL A 220 -5.78 -23.36 -2.84
N ALA A 221 -6.48 -24.49 -2.80
CA ALA A 221 -5.95 -25.69 -2.17
C ALA A 221 -4.69 -26.16 -2.91
N CYS A 222 -3.66 -26.50 -2.14
CA CYS A 222 -2.46 -27.10 -2.69
C CYS A 222 -2.77 -28.46 -3.37
N PRO A 223 -2.12 -28.76 -4.51
CA PRO A 223 -2.32 -30.02 -5.22
C PRO A 223 -2.12 -31.25 -4.31
N CYS A 224 -2.91 -32.31 -4.47
CA CYS A 224 -2.73 -33.55 -3.68
C CYS A 224 -2.87 -33.40 -2.14
N GLY A 225 -3.41 -32.28 -1.66
CA GLY A 225 -3.66 -32.05 -0.23
C GLY A 225 -2.40 -31.69 0.58
N ASN A 226 -1.31 -31.28 -0.07
CA ASN A 226 -0.06 -30.87 0.59
C ASN A 226 -0.09 -29.38 1.01
N GLY A 227 -1.16 -28.94 1.66
CA GLY A 227 -1.21 -27.58 2.24
C GLY A 227 -0.06 -27.38 3.23
N ASN A 228 0.53 -26.18 3.27
CA ASN A 228 1.50 -25.89 4.32
C ASN A 228 0.82 -25.86 5.70
N ASP A 229 1.55 -26.26 6.73
CA ASP A 229 1.08 -26.28 8.12
C ASP A 229 1.30 -24.95 8.86
N GLY A 230 1.79 -23.91 8.17
CA GLY A 230 2.12 -22.59 8.71
C GLY A 230 3.40 -22.52 9.55
N SER A 231 4.14 -23.63 9.73
CA SER A 231 5.37 -23.65 10.56
C SER A 231 6.50 -22.77 10.01
N ASN A 232 6.48 -22.46 8.72
CA ASN A 232 7.45 -21.58 8.04
C ASN A 232 6.85 -20.20 7.68
N GLY A 233 5.78 -19.81 8.38
CA GLY A 233 5.06 -18.55 8.09
C GLY A 233 4.46 -18.54 6.68
N PRO A 234 4.44 -17.38 6.00
CA PRO A 234 4.01 -17.29 4.61
C PRO A 234 4.90 -18.11 3.68
N ALA A 235 4.35 -19.21 3.15
CA ALA A 235 5.09 -20.15 2.33
C ALA A 235 4.20 -20.78 1.25
N GLY A 236 4.85 -21.43 0.28
CA GLY A 236 4.18 -22.24 -0.74
C GLY A 236 3.59 -23.53 -0.19
N CYS A 237 3.24 -24.47 -1.07
CA CYS A 237 2.77 -25.78 -0.65
C CYS A 237 3.88 -26.61 0.02
N ALA A 238 3.51 -27.55 0.88
CA ALA A 238 4.45 -28.44 1.55
C ALA A 238 5.30 -29.24 0.54
N ASN A 239 6.54 -29.55 0.89
CA ASN A 239 7.46 -30.33 0.06
C ASN A 239 7.93 -31.61 0.78
N SER A 240 8.73 -32.45 0.11
CA SER A 240 9.17 -33.73 0.67
C SER A 240 10.01 -33.62 1.95
N ALA A 241 10.62 -32.45 2.21
CA ALA A 241 11.50 -32.21 3.35
C ALA A 241 10.87 -31.34 4.44
N HIS A 242 9.89 -30.48 4.11
CA HIS A 242 9.28 -29.50 5.02
C HIS A 242 7.77 -29.38 4.79
N SER A 243 6.99 -29.70 5.83
CA SER A 243 5.54 -29.52 5.88
C SER A 243 5.11 -28.05 5.88
N GLY A 244 5.99 -27.14 6.30
CA GLY A 244 5.78 -25.70 6.22
C GLY A 244 5.91 -25.12 4.80
N GLY A 245 6.38 -25.90 3.82
CA GLY A 245 6.65 -25.39 2.46
C GLY A 245 7.81 -24.39 2.39
N VAL A 246 8.04 -23.81 1.21
CA VAL A 246 9.10 -22.80 1.02
C VAL A 246 8.55 -21.39 1.19
N SER A 247 9.14 -20.65 2.13
CA SER A 247 8.91 -19.22 2.32
C SER A 247 9.89 -18.42 1.47
N LEU A 248 9.36 -17.44 0.73
CA LEU A 248 10.09 -16.42 -0.01
C LEU A 248 9.86 -15.07 0.65
N SER A 249 10.95 -14.40 1.01
CA SER A 249 10.98 -13.05 1.56
C SER A 249 11.96 -12.17 0.77
N ALA A 250 11.92 -10.87 1.02
CA ALA A 250 12.82 -9.91 0.44
C ALA A 250 13.49 -9.06 1.54
N GLY A 251 14.70 -8.59 1.28
CA GLY A 251 15.40 -7.61 2.10
C GLY A 251 16.19 -6.64 1.20
N GLY A 252 16.52 -5.46 1.71
CA GLY A 252 17.03 -4.34 0.92
C GLY A 252 15.93 -3.34 0.58
N SER A 253 16.11 -2.55 -0.49
CA SER A 253 15.16 -1.51 -0.92
C SER A 253 14.56 -1.81 -2.29
N SER A 254 13.32 -1.36 -2.54
CA SER A 254 12.70 -1.40 -3.87
C SER A 254 13.16 -0.23 -4.76
N SER A 255 14.45 0.12 -4.71
CA SER A 255 15.04 1.22 -5.49
C SER A 255 15.89 0.68 -6.62
N VAL A 256 15.68 1.20 -7.83
CA VAL A 256 16.49 0.84 -9.00
C VAL A 256 17.91 1.38 -8.87
N SER A 257 18.09 2.58 -8.30
CA SER A 257 19.39 3.20 -8.11
C SER A 257 20.23 2.54 -7.03
N ASN A 258 19.61 2.16 -5.89
CA ASN A 258 20.33 1.48 -4.81
C ASN A 258 20.70 0.04 -5.21
N ALA A 259 19.79 -0.62 -5.93
CA ALA A 259 19.97 -1.93 -6.49
C ALA A 259 20.45 -2.99 -5.47
N ASP A 260 19.89 -2.92 -4.26
CA ASP A 260 20.27 -3.73 -3.10
C ASP A 260 19.20 -4.76 -2.69
N LEU A 261 18.06 -4.82 -3.39
CA LEU A 261 17.04 -5.84 -3.13
C LEU A 261 17.62 -7.25 -3.34
N MET A 262 17.45 -8.10 -2.35
CA MET A 262 17.74 -9.53 -2.41
C MET A 262 16.50 -10.33 -2.01
N LEU A 263 16.28 -11.46 -2.69
CA LEU A 263 15.24 -12.42 -2.31
C LEU A 263 15.88 -13.57 -1.55
N TYR A 264 15.20 -14.00 -0.49
CA TYR A 264 15.64 -15.07 0.39
C TYR A 264 14.56 -16.15 0.44
N ALA A 265 14.99 -17.39 0.31
CA ALA A 265 14.11 -18.55 0.42
C ALA A 265 14.54 -19.47 1.56
N SER A 266 13.56 -19.94 2.33
CA SER A 266 13.74 -20.84 3.47
C SER A 266 12.78 -22.03 3.38
N GLY A 267 13.21 -23.21 3.83
CA GLY A 267 12.42 -24.44 3.80
C GLY A 267 12.56 -25.25 2.52
N LEU A 268 13.59 -24.98 1.71
CA LEU A 268 13.90 -25.76 0.52
C LEU A 268 14.38 -27.15 0.91
N VAL A 269 14.20 -28.12 0.01
CA VAL A 269 14.86 -29.42 0.14
C VAL A 269 16.38 -29.20 0.05
N PRO A 270 17.16 -29.60 1.07
CA PRO A 270 18.60 -29.34 1.08
C PRO A 270 19.33 -29.89 -0.14
N GLY A 271 20.26 -29.12 -0.71
CA GLY A 271 21.05 -29.53 -1.86
C GLY A 271 20.27 -29.64 -3.19
N ARG A 272 19.04 -29.11 -3.25
CA ARG A 272 18.24 -29.05 -4.48
C ARG A 272 18.34 -27.70 -5.17
N MET A 273 18.09 -27.68 -6.48
CA MET A 273 18.18 -26.48 -7.28
C MET A 273 16.88 -25.69 -7.25
N GLY A 274 16.99 -24.38 -7.08
CA GLY A 274 15.92 -23.40 -7.21
C GLY A 274 16.23 -22.38 -8.30
N VAL A 275 15.18 -21.82 -8.89
CA VAL A 275 15.25 -20.73 -9.88
C VAL A 275 14.34 -19.61 -9.42
N PHE A 276 14.93 -18.50 -8.97
CA PHE A 276 14.21 -17.27 -8.70
C PHE A 276 13.81 -16.65 -10.04
N PHE A 277 12.56 -16.25 -10.15
CA PHE A 277 12.05 -15.62 -11.36
C PHE A 277 11.10 -14.50 -11.03
N GLN A 278 10.92 -13.59 -12.00
CA GLN A 278 9.94 -12.54 -11.96
C GLN A 278 8.86 -12.70 -13.04
N GLY A 279 7.80 -11.91 -12.96
CA GLY A 279 6.79 -11.76 -14.00
C GLY A 279 5.85 -10.57 -13.72
N ASP A 280 5.01 -10.27 -14.71
CA ASP A 280 4.19 -9.05 -14.74
C ASP A 280 2.75 -9.28 -14.28
N LEU A 281 2.29 -10.53 -14.24
CA LEU A 281 0.89 -10.90 -13.97
C LEU A 281 0.76 -11.74 -12.69
N ALA A 282 -0.18 -11.35 -11.83
CA ALA A 282 -0.69 -12.22 -10.76
C ALA A 282 -1.67 -13.24 -11.33
N LEU A 283 -1.28 -14.51 -11.36
CA LEU A 283 -2.16 -15.60 -11.78
C LEU A 283 -3.23 -15.87 -10.72
N GLY A 284 -4.48 -16.09 -11.15
CA GLY A 284 -5.61 -16.33 -10.26
C GLY A 284 -5.85 -15.20 -9.26
N GLY A 285 -5.58 -13.95 -9.65
CA GLY A 285 -5.69 -12.78 -8.76
C GLY A 285 -4.69 -12.81 -7.58
N GLY A 286 -3.60 -13.57 -7.72
CA GLY A 286 -2.62 -13.79 -6.64
C GLY A 286 -2.92 -15.03 -5.80
N ALA A 287 -4.07 -15.68 -5.97
CA ALA A 287 -4.30 -16.96 -5.29
C ALA A 287 -3.45 -18.10 -5.90
N GLY A 288 -3.00 -17.93 -7.14
CA GLY A 288 -2.20 -18.89 -7.88
C GLY A 288 -3.02 -19.94 -8.62
N LEU A 289 -2.34 -20.67 -9.50
CA LEU A 289 -2.90 -21.81 -10.23
C LEU A 289 -2.06 -23.07 -9.96
N PRO A 290 -2.67 -24.27 -9.85
CA PRO A 290 -1.94 -25.52 -9.72
C PRO A 290 -0.84 -25.68 -10.76
N PHE A 291 0.39 -25.95 -10.29
CA PHE A 291 1.55 -26.17 -11.16
C PHE A 291 2.58 -27.05 -10.45
N GLY A 292 2.66 -28.32 -10.87
CA GLY A 292 3.42 -29.34 -10.17
C GLY A 292 2.83 -29.61 -8.79
N ASP A 293 3.67 -29.69 -7.77
CA ASP A 293 3.27 -29.96 -6.40
C ASP A 293 2.85 -28.68 -5.65
N GLY A 294 2.83 -27.54 -6.34
CA GLY A 294 2.59 -26.22 -5.76
C GLY A 294 1.61 -25.38 -6.56
N LEU A 295 1.61 -24.09 -6.23
CA LEU A 295 0.82 -23.07 -6.90
C LEU A 295 1.76 -22.07 -7.57
N ARG A 296 1.49 -21.75 -8.82
CA ARG A 296 2.18 -20.67 -9.53
C ARG A 296 1.37 -19.40 -9.47
N CYS A 297 1.97 -18.35 -8.91
CA CYS A 297 1.35 -17.04 -8.74
C CYS A 297 1.87 -16.00 -9.72
N VAL A 298 3.06 -16.24 -10.28
CA VAL A 298 3.74 -15.29 -11.15
C VAL A 298 3.70 -15.78 -12.59
N GLY A 299 3.09 -14.99 -13.46
CA GLY A 299 2.96 -15.27 -14.90
C GLY A 299 3.20 -14.03 -15.75
N SER A 300 3.19 -14.21 -17.07
CA SER A 300 3.50 -13.20 -18.11
C SER A 300 4.89 -12.53 -17.96
N GLY A 301 5.54 -12.21 -19.08
CA GLY A 301 6.84 -11.50 -19.05
C GLY A 301 7.90 -12.16 -18.15
N VAL A 302 7.92 -13.50 -18.11
CA VAL A 302 8.67 -14.23 -17.09
C VAL A 302 10.16 -14.14 -17.37
N VAL A 303 10.93 -13.58 -16.43
CA VAL A 303 12.39 -13.49 -16.49
C VAL A 303 13.00 -14.31 -15.36
N ARG A 304 13.94 -15.19 -15.68
CA ARG A 304 14.70 -15.97 -14.69
C ARG A 304 15.85 -15.10 -14.18
N LEU A 305 15.92 -14.92 -12.87
CA LEU A 305 16.90 -14.03 -12.24
C LEU A 305 18.17 -14.79 -11.83
N SER A 306 18.01 -15.88 -11.09
CA SER A 306 19.15 -16.66 -10.61
C SER A 306 18.76 -18.13 -10.41
N ALA A 307 19.65 -19.02 -10.80
CA ALA A 307 19.56 -20.45 -10.48
C ALA A 307 20.57 -20.75 -9.37
N VAL A 308 20.09 -21.26 -8.24
CA VAL A 308 20.87 -21.39 -7.00
C VAL A 308 20.56 -22.73 -6.34
N MET A 309 21.59 -23.37 -5.78
CA MET A 309 21.43 -24.58 -4.98
C MET A 309 21.10 -24.20 -3.54
N ALA A 310 20.10 -24.85 -2.95
CA ALA A 310 19.82 -24.74 -1.53
C ALA A 310 21.00 -25.29 -0.71
N ASN A 311 21.40 -24.56 0.32
CA ASN A 311 22.43 -25.03 1.24
C ASN A 311 21.94 -26.18 2.13
N ALA A 312 22.80 -26.69 3.01
CA ALA A 312 22.45 -27.80 3.91
C ALA A 312 21.27 -27.49 4.86
N GLY A 313 21.02 -26.21 5.14
CA GLY A 313 19.89 -25.74 5.94
C GLY A 313 18.61 -25.46 5.15
N GLY A 314 18.56 -25.76 3.85
CA GLY A 314 17.38 -25.48 3.03
C GLY A 314 17.18 -23.99 2.73
N LEU A 315 18.26 -23.21 2.74
CA LEU A 315 18.24 -21.78 2.44
C LEU A 315 18.85 -21.50 1.07
N SER A 316 18.32 -20.50 0.36
CA SER A 316 18.95 -19.91 -0.82
C SER A 316 18.61 -18.43 -0.93
N ALA A 317 19.38 -17.68 -1.71
CA ALA A 317 19.11 -16.28 -1.99
C ALA A 317 19.47 -15.94 -3.43
N THR A 318 18.90 -14.88 -3.98
CA THR A 318 19.30 -14.35 -5.29
C THR A 318 20.77 -13.96 -5.29
N THR A 319 21.47 -14.25 -6.38
CA THR A 319 22.90 -13.92 -6.56
C THR A 319 23.14 -12.82 -7.59
N VAL A 320 22.06 -12.27 -8.15
CA VAL A 320 22.10 -11.21 -9.17
C VAL A 320 21.58 -9.90 -8.60
N ASN A 321 22.04 -8.80 -9.18
CA ASN A 321 21.39 -7.51 -9.04
C ASN A 321 20.01 -7.57 -9.71
N ILE A 322 18.93 -7.52 -8.93
CA ILE A 322 17.58 -7.75 -9.43
C ILE A 322 17.16 -6.67 -10.43
N PRO A 323 17.40 -5.36 -10.19
CA PRO A 323 17.06 -4.34 -11.19
C PRO A 323 17.70 -4.59 -12.56
N VAL A 324 18.99 -4.91 -12.58
CA VAL A 324 19.71 -5.19 -13.83
C VAL A 324 19.24 -6.50 -14.46
N GLY A 325 19.22 -7.59 -13.70
CA GLY A 325 18.84 -8.91 -14.20
C GLY A 325 17.38 -9.02 -14.62
N GLY A 326 16.52 -8.21 -14.00
CA GLY A 326 15.09 -8.12 -14.25
C GLY A 326 14.68 -7.09 -15.30
N SER A 327 15.63 -6.28 -15.80
CA SER A 327 15.35 -5.11 -16.66
C SER A 327 14.29 -4.19 -16.05
N ILE A 328 14.49 -3.84 -14.77
CA ILE A 328 13.56 -3.05 -13.99
C ILE A 328 13.77 -1.56 -14.23
N GLN A 329 12.66 -0.84 -14.33
CA GLN A 329 12.63 0.62 -14.34
C GLN A 329 11.81 1.14 -13.16
N PRO A 330 12.06 2.37 -12.67
CA PRO A 330 11.18 3.03 -11.71
C PRO A 330 9.72 3.03 -12.22
N GLY A 331 8.77 2.85 -11.32
CA GLY A 331 7.35 2.65 -11.60
C GLY A 331 6.95 1.22 -11.99
N ASN A 332 7.90 0.31 -12.23
CA ASN A 332 7.56 -1.08 -12.55
C ASN A 332 6.95 -1.80 -11.34
N LEU A 333 5.86 -2.53 -11.58
CA LEU A 333 5.31 -3.52 -10.65
C LEU A 333 5.74 -4.92 -11.11
N LYS A 334 6.54 -5.63 -10.31
CA LYS A 334 7.04 -6.98 -10.64
C LYS A 334 6.75 -7.97 -9.56
N ARG A 335 6.38 -9.19 -9.95
CA ARG A 335 6.17 -10.29 -9.01
C ARG A 335 7.31 -11.27 -9.08
N TYR A 336 7.73 -11.82 -7.95
CA TYR A 336 8.78 -12.82 -7.86
C TYR A 336 8.29 -14.06 -7.15
N GLN A 337 8.80 -15.20 -7.58
CA GLN A 337 8.54 -16.50 -6.99
C GLN A 337 9.77 -17.39 -7.18
N LEU A 338 9.92 -18.40 -6.32
CA LEU A 338 10.92 -19.43 -6.49
C LEU A 338 10.25 -20.70 -7.00
N TRP A 339 10.74 -21.23 -8.11
CA TRP A 339 10.50 -22.61 -8.53
C TRP A 339 11.67 -23.45 -8.03
N TYR A 340 11.43 -24.65 -7.49
CA TYR A 340 12.51 -25.52 -7.03
C TYR A 340 12.24 -27.00 -7.26
N SER A 341 13.32 -27.77 -7.44
CA SER A 341 13.24 -29.23 -7.50
C SER A 341 13.02 -29.81 -6.10
N ASP A 342 12.04 -30.70 -5.98
CA ASP A 342 11.74 -31.45 -4.76
C ASP A 342 12.39 -32.87 -4.84
N GLY A 343 12.36 -33.46 -6.04
CA GLY A 343 12.96 -34.77 -6.33
C GLY A 343 12.03 -35.94 -6.01
N PRO A 344 12.57 -37.17 -5.87
CA PRO A 344 11.77 -38.34 -5.50
C PRO A 344 11.16 -38.16 -4.10
N GLY A 345 9.84 -38.38 -3.98
CA GLY A 345 9.11 -38.16 -2.72
C GLY A 345 8.34 -36.83 -2.66
N ALA A 346 8.37 -36.04 -3.73
CA ALA A 346 7.52 -34.86 -3.87
C ALA A 346 6.02 -35.25 -3.71
N PRO A 347 5.21 -34.48 -2.97
CA PRO A 347 3.84 -34.89 -2.57
C PRO A 347 2.88 -35.29 -3.70
N CYS A 348 3.00 -34.69 -4.89
CA CYS A 348 2.24 -35.07 -6.08
C CYS A 348 3.03 -35.92 -7.07
N GLY A 349 4.30 -36.20 -6.79
CA GLY A 349 5.19 -36.94 -7.67
C GLY A 349 5.67 -36.16 -8.90
N SER A 350 5.37 -34.86 -9.03
CA SER A 350 5.82 -34.04 -10.18
C SER A 350 7.30 -33.67 -10.08
N GLY A 351 7.91 -33.81 -8.89
CA GLY A 351 9.34 -33.60 -8.66
C GLY A 351 9.76 -32.15 -8.49
N PHE A 352 8.84 -31.19 -8.52
CA PHE A 352 9.08 -29.77 -8.28
C PHE A 352 7.90 -29.10 -7.61
N ASN A 353 8.17 -27.96 -6.96
CA ASN A 353 7.20 -27.17 -6.22
C ASN A 353 7.59 -25.68 -6.29
N LEU A 354 6.79 -24.80 -5.70
CA LEU A 354 6.99 -23.35 -5.70
C LEU A 354 6.82 -22.75 -4.30
N SER A 355 7.51 -21.65 -4.04
CA SER A 355 7.31 -20.82 -2.84
C SER A 355 5.99 -20.03 -2.92
N ASN A 356 5.66 -19.29 -1.86
CA ASN A 356 4.79 -18.11 -2.01
C ASN A 356 5.43 -17.11 -2.99
N ALA A 357 4.65 -16.14 -3.44
CA ALA A 357 5.13 -15.05 -4.28
C ALA A 357 5.13 -13.72 -3.53
N ILE A 358 5.92 -12.81 -4.09
CA ILE A 358 6.08 -11.41 -3.68
C ILE A 358 5.88 -10.51 -4.91
N GLU A 359 5.53 -9.25 -4.76
CA GLU A 359 5.14 -8.22 -5.75
C GLU A 359 5.75 -6.81 -5.49
N VAL A 360 6.91 -6.47 -6.04
CA VAL A 360 7.58 -5.20 -5.73
C VAL A 360 7.15 -4.11 -6.71
N THR A 361 6.73 -2.96 -6.18
CA THR A 361 6.70 -1.69 -6.91
C THR A 361 8.05 -1.00 -6.78
N TRP A 362 8.73 -0.77 -7.89
CA TRP A 362 10.06 -0.21 -7.91
C TRP A 362 10.04 1.31 -7.98
N GLY A 363 10.74 1.96 -7.06
CA GLY A 363 11.03 3.40 -7.09
C GLY A 363 12.36 3.71 -7.80
N PRO A 364 12.70 5.00 -7.89
CA PRO A 364 13.98 5.49 -8.41
C PRO A 364 15.19 4.73 -7.87
#